data_AF-A0A8T2KIS8-F1
#
_entry.id   AF-A0A8T2KIS8-F1
#
_cell.length_a   1.000
_cell.length_b   1.000
_cell.length_c   1.000
_cell.angle_alpha   90.00
_cell.angle_beta   90.00
_cell.angle_gamma   90.00
#
_symmetry.space_group_name_H-M   'P 1'
#
loop_
_entity.id
_entity.type
_entity.pdbx_description
1 polymer ?
#
loop_
_entity_poly.entity_id
_entity_poly.type
_entity_poly.pdbx_seq_one_letter_code
_entity_poly.pdbx_strand_id
1 'polypeptide(L)'
;MALLTPLPGNVRQGLARISGSLFIQNKTRDCGEEHVYHTDHELLTGLPLQMMLYFNALFFPFWFISEIITLELKYTSLTTYYQFFCITALIILTFVESIRLYLGYIGNLHEKVPELAGFFLLTILIQLPLILFLLTDKRNLLLPLEIAVHGVYIAFINAEVILSFLVLKTMTRQLATKYCLRQMEDLESKRVQIRRSYLGLSHKRISMLEQHERDVFMF
;
A
#
# COMPACT_ATOMS: atom_id res chain seq x y z
N MET A 1 39.28 -52.21 -1.70
CA MET A 1 38.68 -52.14 -3.05
C MET A 1 37.20 -51.81 -2.86
N ALA A 2 36.86 -50.52 -2.76
CA ALA A 2 35.50 -50.07 -2.43
C ALA A 2 34.74 -49.74 -3.72
N LEU A 3 33.60 -50.40 -3.86
CA LEU A 3 32.80 -50.56 -5.06
C LEU A 3 31.85 -49.36 -5.17
N LEU A 4 32.16 -48.39 -6.05
CA LEU A 4 31.20 -47.37 -6.47
C LEU A 4 30.07 -48.06 -7.24
N THR A 5 28.92 -48.26 -6.61
CA THR A 5 27.70 -48.59 -7.32
C THR A 5 27.17 -47.32 -8.01
N PRO A 6 27.06 -47.28 -9.34
CA PRO A 6 26.51 -46.13 -10.04
C PRO A 6 25.01 -46.03 -9.74
N LEU A 7 24.55 -44.85 -9.32
CA LEU A 7 23.14 -44.60 -9.06
C LEU A 7 22.28 -44.88 -10.32
N PRO A 8 21.05 -45.40 -10.15
CA PRO A 8 20.15 -45.75 -11.25
C PRO A 8 19.89 -44.54 -12.19
N GLY A 9 19.89 -44.78 -13.51
CA GLY A 9 19.79 -43.72 -14.54
C GLY A 9 18.52 -42.86 -14.44
N ASN A 10 17.43 -43.46 -13.98
CA ASN A 10 16.15 -42.82 -13.65
C ASN A 10 16.26 -41.81 -12.50
N VAL A 11 17.13 -42.06 -11.51
CA VAL A 11 17.39 -41.14 -10.39
C VAL A 11 18.28 -39.99 -10.85
N ARG A 12 19.28 -40.24 -11.71
CA ARG A 12 20.09 -39.17 -12.32
C ARG A 12 19.27 -38.23 -13.20
N GLN A 13 18.34 -38.77 -14.00
CA GLN A 13 17.47 -37.95 -14.85
C GLN A 13 16.47 -37.13 -14.02
N GLY A 14 15.93 -37.69 -12.93
CA GLY A 14 15.08 -36.98 -11.98
C GLY A 14 15.83 -35.84 -11.29
N LEU A 15 17.02 -36.10 -10.75
CA LEU A 15 17.86 -35.08 -10.11
C LEU A 15 18.35 -34.03 -11.11
N ALA A 16 18.65 -34.40 -12.37
CA ALA A 16 19.01 -33.44 -13.40
C ALA A 16 17.82 -32.57 -13.82
N ARG A 17 16.60 -33.10 -13.85
CA ARG A 17 15.38 -32.30 -14.08
C ARG A 17 15.08 -31.35 -12.93
N ILE A 18 15.25 -31.78 -11.69
CA ILE A 18 15.01 -30.96 -10.50
C ILE A 18 16.12 -29.90 -10.34
N SER A 19 17.37 -30.27 -10.59
CA SER A 19 18.50 -29.32 -10.65
C SER A 19 18.32 -28.31 -11.79
N GLY A 20 17.88 -28.77 -12.96
CA GLY A 20 17.53 -27.93 -14.09
C GLY A 20 16.38 -26.97 -13.80
N SER A 21 15.31 -27.38 -13.11
CA SER A 21 14.20 -26.47 -12.79
C SER A 21 14.58 -25.41 -11.75
N LEU A 22 15.59 -25.65 -10.92
CA LEU A 22 16.12 -24.68 -9.96
C LEU A 22 17.19 -23.76 -10.57
N PHE A 23 17.91 -24.20 -11.62
CA PHE A 23 18.94 -23.41 -12.30
C PHE A 23 18.48 -22.73 -13.61
N ILE A 24 17.33 -23.10 -14.18
CA ILE A 24 16.77 -22.51 -15.41
C ILE A 24 15.85 -21.32 -15.11
N GLN A 25 15.70 -20.90 -13.85
CA GLN A 25 15.00 -19.65 -13.52
C GLN A 25 15.93 -18.42 -13.53
N ASN A 26 16.95 -18.40 -14.39
CA ASN A 26 17.73 -17.18 -14.62
C ASN A 26 18.45 -17.17 -15.98
N LYS A 27 17.72 -16.92 -17.08
CA LYS A 27 18.24 -16.11 -18.20
C LYS A 27 17.14 -15.71 -19.19
N THR A 28 16.75 -14.44 -19.08
CA THR A 28 16.41 -13.50 -20.17
C THR A 28 15.32 -13.89 -21.18
N ARG A 29 14.04 -13.59 -20.87
CA ARG A 29 13.12 -13.12 -21.93
C ARG A 29 11.83 -12.37 -21.57
N ASP A 30 11.60 -11.88 -20.33
CA ASP A 30 10.34 -11.12 -20.04
C ASP A 30 10.50 -9.87 -19.14
N CYS A 31 11.72 -9.42 -18.83
CA CYS A 31 11.93 -8.29 -17.89
C CYS A 31 11.62 -6.89 -18.45
N GLY A 32 11.18 -6.78 -19.71
CA GLY A 32 10.95 -5.50 -20.39
C GLY A 32 9.49 -5.08 -20.50
N GLU A 33 8.56 -6.03 -20.69
CA GLU A 33 7.16 -5.71 -20.95
C GLU A 33 6.33 -5.70 -19.65
N GLU A 34 6.46 -6.70 -18.77
CA GLU A 34 5.66 -6.74 -17.53
C GLU A 34 5.96 -5.58 -16.58
N HIS A 35 7.22 -5.13 -16.48
CA HIS A 35 7.59 -3.99 -15.63
C HIS A 35 7.03 -2.65 -16.14
N VAL A 36 6.94 -2.48 -17.47
CA VAL A 36 6.43 -1.25 -18.10
C VAL A 36 4.91 -1.19 -17.97
N TYR A 37 4.18 -2.28 -18.27
CA TYR A 37 2.72 -2.32 -18.08
C TYR A 37 2.33 -2.12 -16.61
N HIS A 38 3.09 -2.72 -15.69
CA HIS A 38 2.81 -2.58 -14.27
C HIS A 38 3.03 -1.13 -13.82
N THR A 39 4.14 -0.50 -14.21
CA THR A 39 4.43 0.91 -13.87
C THR A 39 3.40 1.87 -14.47
N ASP A 40 2.95 1.64 -15.71
CA ASP A 40 1.92 2.45 -16.37
C ASP A 40 0.57 2.34 -15.66
N HIS A 41 0.16 1.13 -15.28
CA HIS A 41 -1.06 0.94 -14.50
C HIS A 41 -0.96 1.59 -13.11
N GLU A 42 0.21 1.53 -12.46
CA GLU A 42 0.42 2.14 -11.15
C GLU A 42 0.34 3.67 -11.20
N LEU A 43 0.98 4.30 -12.20
CA LEU A 43 0.90 5.74 -12.44
C LEU A 43 -0.54 6.18 -12.77
N LEU A 44 -1.25 5.40 -13.59
CA LEU A 44 -2.65 5.64 -13.93
C LEU A 44 -3.60 5.43 -12.75
N THR A 45 -3.21 4.72 -11.68
CA THR A 45 -4.10 4.48 -10.54
C THR A 45 -4.04 5.64 -9.54
N GLY A 46 -2.86 6.24 -9.33
CA GLY A 46 -2.67 7.35 -8.39
C GLY A 46 -3.18 8.70 -8.92
N LEU A 47 -3.03 8.97 -10.22
CA LEU A 47 -3.39 10.27 -10.81
C LEU A 47 -4.90 10.58 -10.74
N PRO A 48 -5.83 9.67 -11.09
CA PRO A 48 -7.26 9.93 -11.04
C PRO A 48 -7.77 10.17 -9.62
N LEU A 49 -7.20 9.47 -8.62
CA LEU A 49 -7.53 9.71 -7.22
C LEU A 49 -7.16 11.14 -6.81
N GLN A 50 -5.99 11.62 -7.23
CA GLN A 50 -5.55 12.98 -6.94
C GLN A 50 -6.45 14.04 -7.60
N MET A 51 -6.88 13.79 -8.85
CA MET A 51 -7.84 14.66 -9.54
C MET A 51 -9.19 14.69 -8.84
N MET A 52 -9.71 13.55 -8.38
CA MET A 52 -10.97 13.51 -7.62
C MET A 52 -10.86 14.26 -6.30
N LEU A 53 -9.78 14.05 -5.53
CA LEU A 53 -9.53 14.78 -4.29
C LEU A 53 -9.46 16.30 -4.51
N TYR A 54 -8.86 16.74 -5.62
CA TYR A 54 -8.80 18.15 -5.99
C TYR A 54 -10.20 18.74 -6.25
N PHE A 55 -11.02 18.05 -7.05
CA PHE A 55 -12.40 18.50 -7.31
C PHE A 55 -13.26 18.48 -6.05
N ASN A 56 -13.08 17.49 -5.19
CA ASN A 56 -13.80 17.42 -3.92
C ASN A 56 -13.38 18.56 -2.97
N ALA A 57 -12.09 18.88 -2.89
CA ALA A 57 -11.60 20.02 -2.12
C ALA A 57 -12.17 21.36 -2.61
N LEU A 58 -12.38 21.52 -3.93
CA LEU A 58 -13.05 22.70 -4.49
C LEU A 58 -14.56 22.70 -4.22
N PHE A 59 -15.20 21.53 -4.24
CA PHE A 59 -16.63 21.38 -3.97
C PHE A 59 -16.97 21.58 -2.48
N PHE A 60 -16.08 21.19 -1.58
CA PHE A 60 -16.26 21.26 -0.13
C PHE A 60 -16.75 22.62 0.42
N PRO A 61 -16.16 23.79 0.07
CA PRO A 61 -16.69 25.07 0.54
C PRO A 61 -18.12 25.34 0.08
N PHE A 62 -18.49 24.92 -1.14
CA PHE A 62 -19.87 25.05 -1.62
C PHE A 62 -20.82 24.13 -0.87
N TRP A 63 -20.39 22.89 -0.60
CA TRP A 63 -21.13 21.96 0.25
C TRP A 63 -21.37 22.54 1.65
N PHE A 64 -20.32 23.08 2.28
CA PHE A 64 -20.40 23.67 3.62
C PHE A 64 -21.35 24.87 3.70
N ILE A 65 -21.25 25.81 2.74
CA ILE A 65 -22.15 26.97 2.67
C ILE A 65 -23.59 26.52 2.44
N SER A 66 -23.80 25.54 1.54
CA SER A 66 -25.14 24.99 1.30
C SER A 66 -25.74 24.40 2.58
N GLU A 67 -24.96 23.64 3.34
CA GLU A 67 -25.42 23.00 4.58
C GLU A 67 -25.78 24.04 5.66
N ILE A 68 -25.03 25.15 5.76
CA ILE A 68 -25.39 26.27 6.64
C ILE A 68 -26.72 26.90 6.21
N ILE A 69 -26.89 27.17 4.91
CA ILE A 69 -28.12 27.79 4.39
C ILE A 69 -29.32 26.88 4.65
N THR A 70 -29.22 25.59 4.36
CA THR A 70 -30.33 24.65 4.55
C THR A 70 -30.63 24.46 6.03
N LEU A 71 -29.61 24.41 6.89
CA LEU A 71 -29.77 24.35 8.34
C LEU A 71 -30.51 25.58 8.88
N GLU A 72 -30.16 26.80 8.46
CA GLU A 72 -30.87 28.02 8.87
C GLU A 72 -32.34 28.01 8.42
N LEU A 73 -32.61 27.62 7.18
CA LEU A 73 -33.97 27.57 6.63
C LEU A 73 -34.88 26.61 7.40
N LYS A 74 -34.34 25.47 7.87
CA LYS A 74 -35.12 24.49 8.62
C LYS A 74 -35.01 24.63 10.14
N TYR A 75 -34.12 25.49 10.65
CA TYR A 75 -33.77 25.56 12.08
C TYR A 75 -34.99 25.68 12.98
N THR A 76 -35.91 26.59 12.67
CA THR A 76 -37.13 26.85 13.45
C THR A 76 -38.18 25.75 13.33
N SER A 77 -38.12 24.94 12.28
CA SER A 77 -39.05 23.83 12.03
C SER A 77 -38.60 22.52 12.67
N LEU A 78 -37.31 22.41 13.03
CA LEU A 78 -36.76 21.24 13.71
C LEU A 78 -36.98 21.29 15.22
N THR A 79 -37.15 20.12 15.85
CA THR A 79 -37.13 20.01 17.31
C THR A 79 -35.74 20.32 17.85
N THR A 80 -35.66 20.79 19.10
CA THR A 80 -34.40 21.22 19.74
C THR A 80 -33.31 20.14 19.70
N TYR A 81 -33.65 18.86 19.94
CA TYR A 81 -32.65 17.78 19.89
C TYR A 81 -32.11 17.54 18.47
N TYR A 82 -32.94 17.69 17.44
CA TYR A 82 -32.49 17.59 16.04
C TYR A 82 -31.62 18.78 15.63
N GLN A 83 -31.89 19.99 16.13
CA GLN A 83 -31.02 21.15 15.92
C GLN A 83 -29.59 20.86 16.40
N PHE A 84 -29.44 20.39 17.65
CA PHE A 84 -28.14 20.01 18.20
C PHE A 84 -27.48 18.90 17.39
N PHE A 85 -28.25 17.90 16.96
CA PHE A 85 -27.73 16.80 16.15
C PHE A 85 -27.21 17.30 14.80
N CYS A 86 -27.95 18.12 14.07
CA CYS A 86 -27.54 18.66 12.77
C CYS A 86 -26.31 19.57 12.89
N ILE A 87 -26.26 20.45 13.89
CA ILE A 87 -25.07 21.29 14.15
C ILE A 87 -23.85 20.42 14.44
N THR A 88 -24.01 19.41 15.30
CA THR A 88 -22.93 18.50 15.66
C THR A 88 -22.45 17.70 14.44
N ALA A 89 -23.39 17.22 13.62
CA ALA A 89 -23.07 16.50 12.39
C ALA A 89 -22.33 17.40 11.38
N LEU A 90 -22.74 18.66 11.21
CA LEU A 90 -22.04 19.64 10.37
C LEU A 90 -20.59 19.83 10.83
N ILE A 91 -20.37 20.03 12.14
CA ILE A 91 -19.02 20.20 12.70
C ILE A 91 -18.17 18.95 12.47
N ILE A 92 -18.69 17.77 12.80
CA ILE A 92 -17.98 16.50 12.65
C ILE A 92 -17.65 16.27 11.18
N LEU A 93 -18.62 16.40 10.26
CA LEU A 93 -18.40 16.20 8.83
C LEU A 93 -17.36 17.17 8.27
N THR A 94 -17.40 18.43 8.67
CA THR A 94 -16.44 19.46 8.21
C THR A 94 -15.01 19.13 8.67
N PHE A 95 -14.87 18.76 9.96
CA PHE A 95 -13.57 18.44 10.53
C PHE A 95 -12.99 17.14 9.94
N VAL A 96 -13.81 16.09 9.88
CA VAL A 96 -13.42 14.80 9.32
C VAL A 96 -13.11 14.94 7.84
N GLU A 97 -13.89 15.71 7.08
CA GLU A 97 -13.63 15.95 5.66
C GLU A 97 -12.28 16.61 5.44
N SER A 98 -11.94 17.62 6.25
CA SER A 98 -10.66 18.30 6.16
C SER A 98 -9.48 17.35 6.40
N ILE A 99 -9.56 16.51 7.44
CA ILE A 99 -8.54 15.50 7.73
C ILE A 99 -8.49 14.45 6.62
N ARG A 100 -9.65 13.99 6.15
CA ARG A 100 -9.79 13.00 5.11
C ARG A 100 -9.10 13.49 3.83
N LEU A 101 -9.48 14.66 3.30
CA LEU A 101 -8.84 15.24 2.12
C LEU A 101 -7.32 15.41 2.29
N TYR A 102 -6.86 15.83 3.46
CA TYR A 102 -5.43 15.94 3.78
C TYR A 102 -4.70 14.58 3.72
N LEU A 103 -5.26 13.56 4.37
CA LEU A 103 -4.70 12.21 4.38
C LEU A 103 -4.72 11.57 2.98
N GLY A 104 -5.79 11.77 2.22
CA GLY A 104 -5.89 11.30 0.83
C GLY A 104 -4.82 11.94 -0.05
N TYR A 105 -4.63 13.25 0.08
CA TYR A 105 -3.61 13.99 -0.67
C TYR A 105 -2.19 13.53 -0.34
N ILE A 106 -1.83 13.52 0.95
CA ILE A 106 -0.49 13.13 1.41
C ILE A 106 -0.23 11.63 1.19
N GLY A 107 -1.22 10.78 1.48
CA GLY A 107 -1.10 9.33 1.34
C GLY A 107 -0.88 8.91 -0.10
N ASN A 108 -1.56 9.54 -1.06
CA ASN A 108 -1.37 9.27 -2.47
C ASN A 108 -0.04 9.85 -3.00
N LEU A 109 0.27 11.11 -2.68
CA LEU A 109 1.46 11.80 -3.22
C LEU A 109 2.78 11.22 -2.68
N HIS A 110 2.81 10.84 -1.41
CA HIS A 110 4.00 10.26 -0.78
C HIS A 110 3.97 8.72 -0.76
N GLU A 111 3.03 8.09 -1.47
CA GLU A 111 2.85 6.63 -1.52
C GLU A 111 2.77 5.98 -0.12
N LYS A 112 2.20 6.70 0.85
CA LYS A 112 2.15 6.23 2.24
C LYS A 112 0.86 5.47 2.50
N VAL A 113 1.02 4.15 2.55
CA VAL A 113 -0.05 3.18 2.85
C VAL A 113 -0.86 3.52 4.12
N PRO A 114 -0.25 3.86 5.28
CA PRO A 114 -1.04 4.09 6.49
C PRO A 114 -1.92 5.35 6.42
N GLU A 115 -1.43 6.44 5.83
CA GLU A 115 -2.20 7.66 5.64
C GLU A 115 -3.38 7.43 4.67
N LEU A 116 -3.14 6.72 3.57
CA LEU A 116 -4.19 6.37 2.61
C LEU A 116 -5.23 5.40 3.21
N ALA A 117 -4.79 4.47 4.07
CA ALA A 117 -5.71 3.62 4.83
C ALA A 117 -6.55 4.45 5.82
N GLY A 118 -5.97 5.49 6.43
CA GLY A 118 -6.69 6.46 7.27
C GLY A 118 -7.77 7.21 6.48
N PHE A 119 -7.46 7.69 5.27
CA PHE A 119 -8.45 8.26 4.35
C PHE A 119 -9.62 7.31 4.10
N PHE A 120 -9.32 6.05 3.74
CA PHE A 120 -10.32 5.03 3.45
C PHE A 120 -11.19 4.71 4.69
N LEU A 121 -10.56 4.58 5.86
CA LEU A 121 -11.23 4.29 7.13
C LEU A 121 -12.16 5.43 7.55
N LEU A 122 -11.71 6.68 7.51
CA LEU A 122 -12.54 7.84 7.87
C LEU A 122 -13.77 7.93 6.97
N THR A 123 -13.60 7.61 5.69
CA THR A 123 -14.68 7.61 4.71
C THR A 123 -15.76 6.58 5.04
N ILE A 124 -15.38 5.34 5.32
CA ILE A 124 -16.32 4.24 5.59
C ILE A 124 -16.91 4.32 6.99
N LEU A 125 -16.09 4.65 7.99
CA LEU A 125 -16.47 4.52 9.40
C LEU A 125 -17.20 5.76 9.92
N ILE A 126 -16.91 6.94 9.38
CA ILE A 126 -17.47 8.20 9.87
C ILE A 126 -18.28 8.90 8.77
N GLN A 127 -17.68 9.19 7.63
CA GLN A 127 -18.28 10.05 6.60
C GLN A 127 -19.58 9.46 6.02
N LEU A 128 -19.50 8.24 5.47
CA LEU A 128 -20.63 7.54 4.86
C LEU A 128 -21.80 7.28 5.81
N PRO A 129 -21.61 6.68 7.00
CA PRO A 129 -22.73 6.41 7.90
C PRO A 129 -23.38 7.68 8.43
N LEU A 130 -22.60 8.74 8.69
CA LEU A 130 -23.14 10.00 9.18
C LEU A 130 -24.00 10.71 8.12
N ILE A 131 -23.56 10.72 6.86
CA ILE A 131 -24.36 11.28 5.75
C ILE A 131 -25.57 10.42 5.44
N LEU A 132 -25.42 9.10 5.41
CA LEU A 132 -26.55 8.20 5.20
C LEU A 132 -27.60 8.38 6.31
N PHE A 133 -27.15 8.59 7.55
CA PHE A 133 -28.04 8.90 8.67
C PHE A 133 -28.81 10.21 8.43
N LEU A 134 -28.11 11.29 8.04
CA LEU A 134 -28.74 12.58 7.74
C LEU A 134 -29.77 12.48 6.59
N LEU A 135 -29.50 11.62 5.60
CA LEU A 135 -30.39 11.41 4.44
C LEU A 135 -31.57 10.46 4.71
N THR A 136 -31.40 9.47 5.58
CA THR A 136 -32.38 8.37 5.75
C THR A 136 -33.44 8.69 6.80
N ASP A 137 -33.15 9.59 7.74
CA ASP A 137 -34.08 9.90 8.82
C ASP A 137 -35.30 10.67 8.30
N LYS A 138 -36.45 9.97 8.24
CA LYS A 138 -37.75 10.51 7.80
C LYS A 138 -38.27 11.65 8.67
N ARG A 139 -37.74 11.83 9.88
CA ARG A 139 -38.10 12.92 10.80
C ARG A 139 -37.30 14.19 10.55
N ASN A 140 -36.21 14.09 9.79
CA ASN A 140 -35.49 15.25 9.30
C ASN A 140 -36.27 15.83 8.11
N LEU A 141 -36.46 17.14 8.08
CA LEU A 141 -37.08 17.81 6.95
C LEU A 141 -35.98 18.02 5.91
N LEU A 142 -35.83 17.06 4.99
CA LEU A 142 -34.83 17.13 3.93
C LEU A 142 -35.26 18.16 2.88
N LEU A 143 -34.45 19.19 2.69
CA LEU A 143 -34.67 20.14 1.60
C LEU A 143 -34.17 19.55 0.27
N PRO A 144 -34.78 19.90 -0.88
CA PRO A 144 -34.28 19.47 -2.19
C PRO A 144 -32.81 19.82 -2.43
N LEU A 145 -32.36 20.96 -1.89
CA LEU A 145 -30.97 21.40 -1.94
C LEU A 145 -30.03 20.44 -1.18
N GLU A 146 -30.42 19.98 0.01
CA GLU A 146 -29.64 19.01 0.81
C GLU A 146 -29.49 17.69 0.05
N ILE A 147 -30.59 17.19 -0.52
CA ILE A 147 -30.58 15.94 -1.29
C ILE A 147 -29.62 16.04 -2.48
N ALA A 148 -29.67 17.15 -3.22
CA ALA A 148 -28.80 17.37 -4.37
C ALA A 148 -27.33 17.45 -3.96
N VAL A 149 -27.01 18.25 -2.94
CA VAL A 149 -25.64 18.52 -2.50
C VAL A 149 -25.01 17.31 -1.82
N HIS A 150 -25.74 16.60 -0.94
CA HIS A 150 -25.29 15.33 -0.41
C HIS A 150 -25.21 14.24 -1.47
N GLY A 151 -26.11 14.22 -2.46
CA GLY A 151 -26.06 13.26 -3.57
C GLY A 151 -24.77 13.39 -4.39
N VAL A 152 -24.39 14.62 -4.76
CA VAL A 152 -23.12 14.91 -5.43
C VAL A 152 -21.94 14.50 -4.55
N TYR A 153 -21.99 14.83 -3.26
CA TYR A 153 -20.94 14.51 -2.31
C TYR A 153 -20.75 12.98 -2.11
N ILE A 154 -21.85 12.22 -2.01
CA ILE A 154 -21.83 10.76 -1.98
C ILE A 154 -21.21 10.20 -3.26
N ALA A 155 -21.51 10.77 -4.43
CA ALA A 155 -20.93 10.33 -5.69
C ALA A 155 -19.40 10.51 -5.70
N PHE A 156 -18.89 11.66 -5.23
CA PHE A 156 -17.45 11.89 -5.05
C PHE A 156 -16.83 10.86 -4.11
N ILE A 157 -17.41 10.67 -2.93
CA ILE A 157 -16.91 9.69 -1.95
C ILE A 157 -16.83 8.29 -2.55
N ASN A 158 -17.88 7.83 -3.23
CA ASN A 158 -17.88 6.48 -3.79
C ASN A 158 -16.80 6.30 -4.86
N ALA A 159 -16.63 7.29 -5.74
CA ALA A 159 -15.56 7.27 -6.73
C ALA A 159 -14.17 7.24 -6.05
N GLU A 160 -13.96 8.07 -5.04
CA GLU A 160 -12.71 8.12 -4.28
C GLU A 160 -12.43 6.83 -3.50
N VAL A 161 -13.44 6.18 -2.94
CA VAL A 161 -13.30 4.89 -2.23
C VAL A 161 -12.83 3.81 -3.20
N ILE A 162 -13.42 3.74 -4.40
CA ILE A 162 -13.01 2.78 -5.43
C ILE A 162 -11.57 3.04 -5.86
N LEU A 163 -11.23 4.29 -6.19
CA LEU A 163 -9.88 4.66 -6.62
C LEU A 163 -8.85 4.45 -5.50
N SER A 164 -9.16 4.86 -4.28
CA SER A 164 -8.31 4.67 -3.09
C SER A 164 -8.06 3.20 -2.81
N PHE A 165 -9.06 2.33 -2.96
CA PHE A 165 -8.87 0.90 -2.81
C PHE A 165 -7.90 0.34 -3.85
N LEU A 166 -8.02 0.76 -5.11
CA LEU A 166 -7.09 0.36 -6.18
C LEU A 166 -5.66 0.82 -5.88
N VAL A 167 -5.47 2.09 -5.50
CA VAL A 167 -4.16 2.63 -5.10
C VAL A 167 -3.60 1.84 -3.90
N LEU A 168 -4.41 1.59 -2.87
CA LEU A 168 -3.96 0.90 -1.66
C LEU A 168 -3.50 -0.54 -1.95
N LYS A 169 -4.23 -1.26 -2.81
CA LYS A 169 -3.86 -2.61 -3.27
C LYS A 169 -2.51 -2.60 -3.99
N THR A 170 -2.33 -1.63 -4.88
CA THR A 170 -1.09 -1.43 -5.62
C THR A 170 0.09 -1.13 -4.69
N MET A 171 -0.06 -0.13 -3.80
CA MET A 171 0.99 0.29 -2.87
C MET A 171 1.39 -0.83 -1.90
N THR A 172 0.43 -1.64 -1.44
CA THR A 172 0.71 -2.78 -0.55
C THR A 172 1.53 -3.86 -1.26
N ARG A 173 1.24 -4.12 -2.55
CA ARG A 173 2.02 -5.07 -3.36
C ARG A 173 3.45 -4.56 -3.57
N GLN A 174 3.63 -3.28 -3.88
CA GLN A 174 4.95 -2.68 -4.01
C GLN A 174 5.75 -2.78 -2.71
N LEU A 175 5.11 -2.51 -1.56
CA LEU A 175 5.77 -2.61 -0.25
C LEU A 175 6.23 -4.05 0.05
N ALA A 176 5.41 -5.05 -0.29
CA ALA A 176 5.77 -6.46 -0.15
C ALA A 176 6.96 -6.84 -1.05
N THR A 177 6.99 -6.36 -2.30
CA THR A 177 8.12 -6.57 -3.21
C THR A 177 9.40 -5.92 -2.69
N LYS A 178 9.33 -4.65 -2.25
CA LYS A 178 10.47 -3.93 -1.66
C LYS A 178 11.01 -4.65 -0.42
N TYR A 179 10.11 -5.16 0.43
CA TYR A 179 10.50 -5.94 1.61
C TYR A 179 11.19 -7.26 1.25
N CYS A 180 10.64 -8.00 0.28
CA CYS A 180 11.24 -9.24 -0.21
C CYS A 180 12.64 -9.01 -0.79
N LEU A 181 12.80 -8.01 -1.66
CA LEU A 181 14.09 -7.65 -2.25
C LEU A 181 15.13 -7.30 -1.17
N ARG A 182 14.74 -6.47 -0.19
CA ARG A 182 15.63 -6.08 0.91
C ARG A 182 16.05 -7.27 1.78
N GLN A 183 15.14 -8.23 1.98
CA GLN A 183 15.47 -9.47 2.68
C GLN A 183 16.49 -10.30 1.91
N MET A 184 16.38 -10.37 0.59
CA MET A 184 17.34 -11.08 -0.26
C MET A 184 18.72 -10.43 -0.23
N GLU A 185 18.79 -9.10 -0.32
CA GLU A 185 20.05 -8.34 -0.21
C GLU A 185 20.74 -8.54 1.14
N ASP A 186 19.98 -8.52 2.24
CA ASP A 186 20.53 -8.79 3.58
C ASP A 186 21.09 -10.21 3.69
N LEU A 187 20.38 -11.21 3.15
CA LEU A 187 20.84 -12.59 3.12
C LEU A 187 22.10 -12.77 2.26
N GLU A 188 22.18 -12.11 1.11
CA GLU A 188 23.34 -12.14 0.23
C GLU A 188 24.56 -11.49 0.90
N SER A 189 24.37 -10.32 1.52
CA SER A 189 25.44 -9.62 2.25
C SER A 189 26.03 -10.49 3.37
N LYS A 190 25.17 -11.18 4.14
CA LYS A 190 25.58 -12.15 5.17
C LYS A 190 26.36 -13.31 4.57
N ARG A 191 25.89 -13.89 3.45
CA ARG A 191 26.60 -14.98 2.76
C ARG A 191 27.99 -14.56 2.28
N VAL A 192 28.11 -13.36 1.69
CA VAL A 192 29.41 -12.82 1.23
C VAL A 192 30.36 -12.62 2.41
N GLN A 193 29.86 -12.08 3.53
CA GLN A 193 30.66 -11.88 4.73
C GLN A 193 31.16 -13.21 5.32
N ILE A 194 30.28 -14.21 5.44
CA ILE A 194 30.63 -15.55 5.91
C ILE A 194 31.69 -16.18 5.00
N ARG A 195 31.51 -16.11 3.67
CA ARG A 195 32.46 -16.65 2.70
C ARG A 195 33.84 -15.99 2.82
N ARG A 196 33.91 -14.67 3.01
CA ARG A 196 35.16 -13.94 3.24
C ARG A 196 35.83 -14.38 4.54
N SER A 197 35.07 -14.57 5.62
CA SER A 197 35.60 -15.06 6.90
C SER A 197 36.24 -16.44 6.77
N TYR A 198 35.58 -17.37 6.06
CA TYR A 198 36.14 -18.70 5.80
C TYR A 198 37.40 -18.64 4.93
N LEU A 199 37.41 -17.78 3.90
CA LEU A 199 38.60 -17.60 3.05
C LEU A 199 39.78 -17.05 3.87
N GLY A 200 39.54 -16.06 4.73
CA GLY A 200 40.56 -15.50 5.61
C GLY A 200 41.10 -16.50 6.65
N LEU A 201 40.22 -17.32 7.23
CA LEU A 201 40.60 -18.42 8.12
C LEU A 201 41.44 -19.47 7.40
N SER A 202 41.02 -19.88 6.20
CA SER A 202 41.76 -20.84 5.37
C SER A 202 43.15 -20.31 5.02
N HIS A 203 43.25 -19.04 4.62
CA HIS A 203 44.53 -18.43 4.26
C HIS A 203 45.47 -18.32 5.46
N LYS A 204 44.98 -17.89 6.63
CA LYS A 204 45.76 -17.90 7.88
C LYS A 204 46.24 -19.30 8.26
N ARG A 205 45.42 -20.33 8.04
CA ARG A 205 45.77 -21.71 8.36
C ARG A 205 46.90 -22.22 7.46
N ILE A 206 46.83 -21.93 6.17
CA ILE A 206 47.87 -22.29 5.20
C ILE A 206 49.18 -21.57 5.53
N SER A 207 49.14 -20.26 5.82
CA SER A 207 50.34 -19.51 6.16
C SER A 207 51.00 -20.00 7.45
N MET A 208 50.22 -20.45 8.44
CA MET A 208 50.76 -21.06 9.67
C MET A 208 51.43 -22.42 9.40
N LEU A 209 50.87 -23.22 8.49
CA LEU A 209 51.46 -24.51 8.10
C LEU A 209 52.78 -24.32 7.34
N GLU A 210 52.83 -23.38 6.38
CA GLU A 210 54.08 -23.04 5.67
C GLU A 210 55.15 -22.47 6.60
N GLN A 211 54.77 -21.65 7.59
CA GLN A 211 55.68 -21.14 8.60
C GLN A 211 56.26 -22.28 9.45
N HIS A 212 55.39 -23.18 9.92
CA HIS A 212 55.81 -24.35 10.69
C HIS A 212 56.72 -25.28 9.90
N GLU A 213 56.43 -25.50 8.61
CA GLU A 213 57.27 -26.33 7.74
C GLU A 213 58.66 -25.70 7.53
N ARG A 214 58.72 -24.37 7.31
CA ARG A 214 60.00 -23.64 7.24
C ARG A 214 60.81 -23.74 8.54
N ASP A 215 60.14 -23.67 9.69
CA ASP A 215 60.79 -23.76 11.00
C ASP A 215 61.33 -25.18 11.27
N VAL A 216 60.68 -26.23 10.75
CA VAL A 216 61.12 -27.63 10.87
C VAL A 216 62.33 -27.94 9.97
N PHE A 217 62.43 -27.33 8.79
CA PHE A 217 63.57 -27.53 7.87
C PHE A 217 64.84 -26.74 8.26
N MET A 218 64.77 -25.86 9.26
CA MET A 218 65.91 -25.07 9.79
C MET A 218 66.65 -25.76 10.95
N PHE A 219 66.28 -26.99 11.30
CA PHE A 219 66.98 -27.87 12.26
C PHE A 219 67.47 -29.15 11.56
#